data_AF-A0A2A4YWE7-F1
#
_entry.id   AF-A0A2A4YWE7-F1
#
_cell.length_a   1.000
_cell.length_b   1.000
_cell.length_c   1.000
_cell.angle_alpha   90.00
_cell.angle_beta   90.00
_cell.angle_gamma   90.00
#
_symmetry.space_group_name_H-M   'P 1'
#
loop_
_entity.id
_entity.type
_entity.pdbx_description
1 polymer ?
#
loop_
_entity_poly.entity_id
_entity_poly.type
_entity_poly.pdbx_seq_one_letter_code
_entity_poly.pdbx_strand_id
1 'polypeptide(L)'
;MARKWTAEERQRQAEIIREAKPWKKSTGPKTAAGKNTVAQNAYKHGLRSRDYDEICRLLRENNRKLTHFLSALKLEKRQLTQTNQLL
;
A
#
# COMPACT_ATOMS: atom_id res chain seq x y z
N MET A 1 7.00 -16.10 14.62
CA MET A 1 6.86 -16.72 13.29
C MET A 1 5.41 -17.16 13.12
N ALA A 2 4.81 -16.99 11.93
CA ALA A 2 3.44 -17.47 11.67
C ALA A 2 3.42 -19.01 11.62
N ARG A 3 2.39 -19.64 12.19
CA ARG A 3 2.19 -21.10 12.13
C ARG A 3 2.09 -21.55 10.68
N LYS A 4 2.88 -22.55 10.27
CA LYS A 4 2.77 -23.20 8.96
C LYS A 4 1.80 -24.36 9.06
N TRP A 5 0.64 -24.24 8.40
CA TRP A 5 -0.37 -25.29 8.34
C TRP A 5 0.04 -26.40 7.36
N THR A 6 -0.05 -27.66 7.79
CA THR A 6 0.03 -28.80 6.87
C THR A 6 -1.20 -28.84 5.96
N ALA A 7 -1.15 -29.64 4.90
CA ALA A 7 -2.29 -29.81 4.00
C ALA A 7 -3.49 -30.47 4.71
N GLU A 8 -3.23 -31.48 5.53
CA GLU A 8 -4.23 -32.22 6.30
C GLU A 8 -4.94 -31.32 7.33
N GLU A 9 -4.18 -30.50 8.05
CA GLU A 9 -4.76 -29.54 9.00
C GLU A 9 -5.66 -28.54 8.28
N ARG A 10 -5.25 -28.03 7.10
CA ARG A 10 -6.06 -27.12 6.28
C ARG A 10 -7.37 -27.78 5.83
N GLN A 11 -7.31 -29.05 5.44
CA GLN A 11 -8.49 -29.80 5.02
C GLN A 11 -9.46 -30.03 6.19
N ARG A 12 -8.96 -30.48 7.35
CA ARG A 12 -9.76 -30.63 8.57
C ARG A 12 -10.45 -29.32 8.94
N GLN A 13 -9.72 -28.21 8.90
CA GLN A 13 -10.29 -26.91 9.21
C GLN A 13 -11.35 -26.46 8.20
N ALA A 14 -11.14 -26.77 6.91
CA ALA A 14 -12.12 -26.49 5.88
C ALA A 14 -13.43 -27.27 6.10
N GLU A 15 -13.36 -28.52 6.54
CA GLU A 15 -14.52 -29.34 6.89
C GLU A 15 -15.29 -28.73 8.08
N ILE A 16 -14.59 -28.38 9.17
CA ILE A 16 -15.19 -27.70 10.34
C ILE A 16 -15.89 -26.40 9.93
N ILE A 17 -15.25 -25.57 9.10
CA ILE A 17 -15.84 -24.31 8.63
C ILE A 17 -17.08 -24.56 7.75
N ARG A 18 -17.04 -25.59 6.90
CA ARG A 18 -18.19 -26.00 6.06
C ARG A 18 -19.36 -26.54 6.87
N GLU A 19 -19.09 -27.20 7.98
CA GLU A 19 -20.11 -27.69 8.91
C GLU A 19 -20.72 -26.54 9.73
N ALA A 20 -19.87 -25.73 10.37
CA ALA A 20 -20.29 -24.63 11.23
C ALA A 20 -20.96 -23.48 10.46
N LYS A 21 -20.65 -23.32 9.16
CA LYS A 21 -21.20 -22.30 8.24
C LYS A 21 -21.32 -20.91 8.89
N PRO A 22 -20.24 -20.35 9.47
CA PRO A 22 -20.33 -19.12 10.27
C PRO A 22 -20.92 -17.93 9.49
N TRP A 23 -20.78 -17.91 8.17
CA TRP A 23 -21.38 -16.89 7.29
C TRP A 23 -22.91 -16.83 7.38
N LYS A 24 -23.60 -17.92 7.77
CA LYS A 24 -25.05 -17.92 8.00
C LYS A 24 -25.47 -17.04 9.17
N LYS A 25 -24.56 -16.83 10.15
CA LYS A 25 -24.77 -15.94 11.30
C LYS A 25 -24.24 -14.52 11.04
N SER A 26 -23.79 -14.21 9.82
CA SER A 26 -23.30 -12.88 9.50
C SER A 26 -24.42 -11.84 9.62
N THR A 27 -24.17 -10.81 10.42
CA THR A 27 -25.06 -9.66 10.64
C THR A 27 -24.76 -8.51 9.67
N GLY A 28 -24.07 -8.77 8.57
CA GLY A 28 -23.74 -7.78 7.54
C GLY A 28 -24.98 -7.19 6.85
N PRO A 29 -24.80 -6.11 6.08
CA PRO A 29 -25.90 -5.42 5.43
C PRO A 29 -26.60 -6.30 4.38
N LYS A 30 -27.91 -6.50 4.54
CA LYS A 30 -28.75 -7.27 3.61
C LYS A 30 -29.38 -6.42 2.50
N THR A 31 -29.52 -5.12 2.73
CA THR A 31 -30.15 -4.18 1.78
C THR A 31 -29.12 -3.53 0.85
N ALA A 32 -29.56 -3.07 -0.32
CA ALA A 32 -28.71 -2.33 -1.25
C ALA A 32 -28.11 -1.06 -0.61
N ALA A 33 -28.94 -0.30 0.14
CA ALA A 33 -28.49 0.87 0.88
C ALA A 33 -27.41 0.52 1.92
N GLY A 34 -27.60 -0.55 2.70
CA GLY A 34 -26.62 -0.98 3.69
C GLY A 34 -25.30 -1.44 3.04
N LYS A 35 -25.37 -2.12 1.89
CA LYS A 35 -24.18 -2.51 1.11
C LYS A 35 -23.42 -1.28 0.62
N ASN A 36 -24.12 -0.27 0.12
CA ASN A 36 -23.50 0.99 -0.31
C ASN A 36 -22.79 1.70 0.86
N THR A 37 -23.39 1.72 2.05
CA THR A 37 -22.77 2.30 3.25
C THR A 37 -21.49 1.55 3.65
N VAL A 38 -21.53 0.21 3.67
CA VAL A 38 -20.35 -0.59 4.04
C VAL A 38 -19.26 -0.55 2.97
N ALA A 39 -19.61 -0.37 1.69
CA ALA A 39 -18.62 -0.14 0.64
C ALA A 39 -17.78 1.13 0.89
N GLN A 40 -18.34 2.13 1.56
CA GLN A 40 -17.59 3.33 1.94
C GLN A 40 -16.51 3.06 3.00
N ASN A 41 -16.60 1.96 3.75
CA ASN A 41 -15.56 1.63 4.73
C ASN A 41 -14.20 1.42 4.06
N ALA A 42 -14.14 0.98 2.79
CA ALA A 42 -12.90 0.85 2.04
C ALA A 42 -12.12 2.19 1.97
N TYR A 43 -12.81 3.33 1.98
CA TYR A 43 -12.19 4.65 1.99
C TYR A 43 -11.76 5.12 3.39
N LYS A 44 -12.29 4.51 4.47
CA LYS A 44 -11.91 4.87 5.84
C LYS A 44 -10.50 4.43 6.22
N HIS A 45 -10.00 3.33 5.65
CA HIS A 45 -8.78 2.66 6.12
C HIS A 45 -7.47 3.21 5.50
N GLY A 46 -7.45 4.46 5.08
CA GLY A 46 -6.19 5.16 4.90
C GLY A 46 -5.49 4.86 3.58
N LEU A 47 -5.95 5.55 2.53
CA LEU A 47 -5.05 5.97 1.47
C LEU A 47 -4.42 4.78 0.68
N ARG A 48 -5.22 3.75 0.43
CA ARG A 48 -4.87 2.60 -0.44
C ARG A 48 -5.84 2.49 -1.62
N SER A 49 -6.54 3.57 -1.95
CA SER A 49 -7.28 3.63 -3.21
C SER A 49 -6.27 3.65 -4.36
N ARG A 50 -6.68 3.15 -5.53
CA ARG A 50 -5.84 3.17 -6.74
C ARG A 50 -5.32 4.58 -7.06
N ASP A 51 -6.20 5.58 -6.89
CA ASP A 51 -5.85 6.98 -7.13
C ASP A 51 -4.78 7.48 -6.15
N TYR A 52 -4.87 7.07 -4.88
CA TYR A 52 -3.86 7.44 -3.89
C TYR A 52 -2.53 6.71 -4.11
N ASP A 53 -2.56 5.43 -4.48
CA ASP A 53 -1.38 4.67 -4.84
C ASP A 53 -0.64 5.32 -6.02
N GLU A 54 -1.40 5.83 -7.01
CA GLU A 54 -0.87 6.53 -8.16
C GLU A 54 -0.24 7.89 -7.78
N ILE A 55 -0.91 8.68 -6.93
CA ILE A 55 -0.34 9.91 -6.37
C ILE A 55 0.98 9.61 -5.65
N CYS A 56 1.00 8.58 -4.80
CA CYS A 56 2.21 8.15 -4.10
C CYS A 56 3.33 7.73 -5.05
N ARG A 57 3.00 7.03 -6.14
CA ARG A 57 3.96 6.64 -7.18
C ARG A 57 4.60 7.88 -7.82
N LEU A 58 3.78 8.83 -8.26
CA LEU A 58 4.22 10.06 -8.91
C LEU A 58 5.10 10.92 -7.99
N LEU A 59 4.72 11.06 -6.70
CA LEU A 59 5.52 11.80 -5.72
C LEU A 59 6.90 11.16 -5.48
N ARG A 60 6.97 9.82 -5.44
CA ARG A 60 8.26 9.11 -5.33
C ARG A 60 9.14 9.33 -6.54
N GLU A 61 8.58 9.27 -7.74
CA GLU A 61 9.31 9.54 -8.99
C GLU A 61 9.81 10.98 -9.04
N ASN A 62 8.98 11.94 -8.66
CA ASN A 62 9.36 13.34 -8.58
C ASN A 62 10.54 13.54 -7.61
N ASN A 63 10.45 13.00 -6.38
CA ASN A 63 11.51 13.11 -5.38
C ASN A 63 12.83 12.47 -5.84
N ARG A 64 12.78 11.35 -6.58
CA ARG A 64 13.98 10.74 -7.17
C ARG A 64 14.65 11.68 -8.19
N LYS A 65 13.84 12.27 -9.10
CA LYS A 65 14.34 13.22 -10.10
C LYS A 65 14.92 14.46 -9.44
N LEU A 66 14.20 15.07 -8.48
CA LEU A 66 14.69 16.24 -7.75
C LEU A 66 16.01 15.96 -7.02
N THR A 67 16.11 14.81 -6.36
CA THR A 67 17.36 14.42 -5.67
C THR A 67 18.52 14.32 -6.65
N HIS A 68 18.30 13.72 -7.82
CA HIS A 68 19.31 13.63 -8.87
C HIS A 68 19.74 15.01 -9.38
N PHE A 69 18.79 15.89 -9.73
CA PHE A 69 19.11 17.25 -10.17
C PHE A 69 19.86 18.06 -9.12
N LEU A 70 19.42 18.01 -7.86
CA LEU A 70 20.08 18.70 -6.76
C LEU A 70 21.52 18.18 -6.54
N SER A 71 21.75 16.88 -6.74
CA SER A 71 23.10 16.31 -6.65
C SER A 71 24.01 16.80 -7.78
N ALA A 72 23.50 16.90 -9.01
CA ALA A 72 24.24 17.41 -10.15
C ALA A 72 24.61 18.90 -9.96
N LEU A 73 23.65 19.72 -9.54
CA LEU A 73 23.90 21.15 -9.27
C LEU A 73 24.91 21.38 -8.14
N LYS A 74 24.87 20.55 -7.09
CA LYS A 74 25.86 20.59 -6.00
C LYS A 74 27.27 20.25 -6.50
N LEU A 75 27.38 19.28 -7.41
CA LEU A 75 28.65 18.88 -8.01
C LEU A 75 29.23 20.01 -8.86
N GLU A 76 28.42 20.60 -9.74
CA GLU A 76 28.81 21.71 -10.60
C GLU A 76 29.27 22.92 -9.78
N LYS A 77 28.50 23.32 -8.76
CA LYS A 77 28.87 24.43 -7.86
C LYS A 77 30.19 24.16 -7.13
N ARG A 78 30.46 22.91 -6.75
CA ARG A 78 31.72 22.51 -6.11
C ARG A 78 32.90 22.65 -7.06
N GLN A 79 32.74 22.22 -8.31
CA GLN A 79 33.78 22.34 -9.35
C GLN A 79 34.10 23.80 -9.67
N LEU A 80 33.08 24.66 -9.80
CA LEU A 80 33.25 26.10 -9.99
C LEU A 80 33.99 26.76 -8.81
N THR A 81 33.69 26.31 -7.58
CA THR A 81 34.38 26.84 -6.39
C THR A 81 35.85 26.42 -6.37
N GLN A 82 36.17 25.18 -6.73
CA GLN A 82 37.55 24.68 -6.77
C GLN A 82 38.37 25.34 -7.88
N THR A 83 37.79 25.54 -9.06
CA THR A 83 38.46 26.21 -10.20
C THR A 83 38.76 27.67 -9.89
N ASN A 84 37.83 28.40 -9.28
CA ASN A 84 38.05 29.79 -8.85
C ASN A 84 39.05 29.93 -7.68
N GLN A 85 39.34 28.86 -6.94
CA GLN A 85 40.35 28.85 -5.87
C GLN A 85 41.77 28.58 -6.41
N LEU A 86 41.89 28.11 -7.65
CA LEU A 86 43.16 27.73 -8.29
C LEU A 86 43.63 28.75 -9.34
N LEU A 87 42.84 29.80 -9.60
CA LEU A 87 43.16 30.96 -10.42
C LEU A 87 43.50 32.16 -9.52
#